data_AF-A0A645G7X6-F1
#
_entry.id   AF-A0A645G7X6-F1
#
_cell.length_a   1.000
_cell.length_b   1.000
_cell.length_c   1.000
_cell.angle_alpha   90.00
_cell.angle_beta   90.00
_cell.angle_gamma   90.00
#
_symmetry.space_group_name_H-M   'P 1'
#
loop_
_entity.id
_entity.type
_entity.pdbx_description
1 polymer ?
#
loop_
_entity_poly.entity_id
_entity_poly.type
_entity_poly.pdbx_seq_one_letter_code
_entity_poly.pdbx_strand_id
1 'polypeptide(L)'
;MIAPIQIVEERTIGPTLGMQNIKQGLEACLAGLVVSILFMIFFYKKFGLIATSALIANLVLIVGIMSLLPGATLSMPGIAGIVLTLAVAVDANVLINERIKEELSNGRSVQQAINEGYAGAFSSIFDANITTLIKVIILYAVGTGAIKGFAITTGIGVATSMFTAIVGTRAIVNLLYGGKRVKKLSI
;
A
#
# COMPACT_ATOMS: atom_id res chain seq x y z
N MET A 1 27.44 -37.76 20.12
CA MET A 1 28.23 -36.74 19.42
C MET A 1 27.25 -35.64 19.05
N ILE A 2 27.32 -34.49 19.72
CA ILE A 2 26.38 -33.37 19.50
C ILE A 2 26.84 -32.68 18.22
N ALA A 3 25.98 -32.56 17.22
CA ALA A 3 26.31 -31.91 15.96
C ALA A 3 26.78 -30.46 16.22
N PRO A 4 27.87 -29.99 15.57
CA PRO A 4 28.40 -28.66 15.82
C PRO A 4 27.39 -27.60 15.39
N ILE A 5 26.82 -26.90 16.36
CA ILE A 5 25.95 -25.74 16.13
C ILE A 5 26.88 -24.58 15.73
N GLN A 6 26.96 -24.29 14.43
CA GLN A 6 27.55 -23.03 13.95
C GLN A 6 26.53 -21.92 14.15
N ILE A 7 26.74 -21.09 15.17
CA ILE A 7 25.96 -19.88 15.38
C ILE A 7 26.42 -18.87 14.32
N VAL A 8 25.62 -18.71 13.26
CA VAL A 8 25.94 -17.85 12.11
C VAL A 8 25.80 -16.37 12.44
N GLU A 9 24.94 -16.00 13.40
CA GLU A 9 24.78 -14.63 13.88
C GLU A 9 24.11 -14.63 15.27
N GLU A 10 24.78 -14.07 16.28
CA GLU A 10 24.20 -13.85 17.62
C GLU A 10 23.89 -12.36 17.76
N ARG A 11 22.64 -11.97 17.51
CA ARG A 11 22.16 -10.61 17.81
C ARG A 11 21.52 -10.61 19.18
N THR A 12 22.29 -10.30 20.21
CA THR A 12 21.73 -9.99 21.54
C THR A 12 21.12 -8.60 21.52
N ILE A 13 19.96 -8.48 20.87
CA ILE A 13 19.12 -7.30 21.01
C ILE A 13 18.50 -7.42 22.39
N GLY A 14 18.84 -6.51 23.30
CA GLY A 14 18.17 -6.43 24.59
C GLY A 14 16.65 -6.40 24.36
N PRO A 15 15.85 -7.19 25.11
CA PRO A 15 14.39 -7.27 24.91
C PRO A 15 13.72 -5.89 24.86
N THR A 16 14.29 -4.92 25.58
CA THR A 16 13.90 -3.51 25.61
C THR A 16 14.16 -2.76 24.30
N LEU A 17 15.35 -2.89 23.69
CA LEU A 17 15.70 -2.23 22.42
C LEU A 17 14.89 -2.78 21.24
N GLY A 18 14.65 -4.10 21.21
CA GLY A 18 13.82 -4.73 20.18
C GLY A 18 12.36 -4.26 20.25
N MET A 19 11.77 -4.24 21.45
CA MET A 19 10.41 -3.72 21.64
C MET A 19 10.31 -2.21 21.35
N GLN A 20 11.33 -1.43 21.71
CA GLN A 20 11.34 0.00 21.44
C GLN A 20 11.34 0.28 19.94
N ASN A 21 12.15 -0.44 19.16
CA ASN A 21 12.18 -0.34 17.71
C ASN A 21 10.85 -0.69 17.04
N ILE A 22 10.16 -1.73 17.54
CA ILE A 22 8.84 -2.11 17.05
C ILE A 22 7.82 -1.01 17.34
N LYS A 23 7.80 -0.48 18.57
CA LYS A 23 6.88 0.61 18.96
C LYS A 23 7.12 1.87 18.13
N GLN A 24 8.37 2.30 18.00
CA GLN A 24 8.74 3.47 17.20
C GLN A 24 8.41 3.27 15.71
N GLY A 25 8.63 2.07 15.18
CA GLY A 25 8.25 1.74 13.80
C GLY A 25 6.73 1.83 13.58
N LEU A 26 5.95 1.35 14.55
CA LEU A 26 4.49 1.39 14.48
C LEU A 26 3.95 2.83 14.62
N GLU A 27 4.54 3.63 15.50
CA GLU A 27 4.28 5.07 15.59
C GLU A 27 4.63 5.79 14.28
N ALA A 28 5.76 5.47 13.66
CA ALA A 28 6.16 6.03 12.38
C ALA A 28 5.18 5.66 11.24
N CYS A 29 4.70 4.42 11.21
CA CYS A 29 3.64 4.01 10.27
C CYS A 29 2.37 4.83 10.44
N LEU A 30 1.91 5.01 11.70
CA LEU A 30 0.70 5.75 12.01
C LEU A 30 0.86 7.24 11.66
N ALA A 31 2.00 7.84 12.01
CA ALA A 31 2.31 9.22 11.65
C ALA A 31 2.35 9.39 10.12
N GLY A 32 3.00 8.47 9.40
CA GLY A 32 3.04 8.46 7.94
C GLY A 32 1.64 8.37 7.33
N LEU A 33 0.80 7.46 7.84
CA LEU A 33 -0.59 7.32 7.41
C LEU A 33 -1.37 8.62 7.58
N VAL A 34 -1.28 9.26 8.75
CA VAL A 34 -1.98 10.52 9.03
C VAL A 34 -1.50 11.63 8.11
N VAL A 35 -0.19 11.78 7.91
CA VAL A 35 0.37 12.79 7.01
C VAL A 35 -0.06 12.54 5.56
N SER A 36 -0.05 11.30 5.09
CA SER A 36 -0.55 10.93 3.76
C SER A 36 -2.04 11.24 3.59
N ILE A 37 -2.87 10.95 4.60
CA ILE A 37 -4.30 11.28 4.58
C ILE A 37 -4.51 12.80 4.51
N LEU A 38 -3.79 13.56 5.35
CA LEU A 38 -3.86 15.02 5.35
C LEU A 38 -3.45 15.60 3.99
N PHE A 39 -2.38 15.07 3.39
CA PHE A 39 -1.95 15.44 2.04
C PHE A 39 -3.06 15.19 1.01
N MET A 40 -3.68 14.01 1.05
CA MET A 40 -4.76 13.64 0.12
C MET A 40 -6.00 14.52 0.28
N ILE A 41 -6.39 14.84 1.51
CA ILE A 41 -7.54 15.71 1.79
C ILE A 41 -7.26 17.15 1.33
N PHE A 42 -6.05 17.66 1.59
CA PHE A 42 -5.70 19.04 1.25
C PHE A 42 -5.62 19.26 -0.25
N PHE A 43 -4.99 18.35 -0.99
CA PHE A 43 -4.81 18.48 -2.44
C PHE A 43 -6.01 18.02 -3.27
N TYR A 44 -6.75 16.98 -2.85
CA TYR A 44 -7.80 16.34 -3.67
C TYR A 44 -9.22 16.41 -3.07
N LYS A 45 -9.42 17.09 -1.94
CA LYS A 45 -10.72 17.34 -1.28
C LYS A 45 -11.62 16.09 -1.21
N LYS A 46 -12.70 16.04 -2.01
CA LYS A 46 -13.68 14.94 -1.99
C LYS A 46 -13.11 13.64 -2.54
N PHE A 47 -12.19 13.71 -3.49
CA PHE A 47 -11.49 12.53 -4.02
C PHE A 47 -10.46 11.99 -3.01
N GLY A 48 -9.90 12.88 -2.18
CA GLY A 48 -9.03 12.50 -1.05
C GLY A 48 -9.74 11.63 -0.01
N LEU A 49 -11.01 11.90 0.30
CA LEU A 49 -11.83 11.08 1.22
C LEU A 49 -12.07 9.66 0.71
N ILE A 50 -12.32 9.52 -0.60
CA ILE A 50 -12.48 8.22 -1.26
C ILE A 50 -11.18 7.42 -1.16
N ALA A 51 -10.06 8.02 -1.55
CA ALA A 51 -8.74 7.39 -1.49
C ALA A 51 -8.36 6.99 -0.06
N THR A 52 -8.72 7.82 0.92
CA THR A 52 -8.49 7.52 2.34
C THR A 52 -9.25 6.27 2.78
N SER A 53 -10.51 6.11 2.35
CA SER A 53 -11.29 4.89 2.68
C SER A 53 -10.67 3.62 2.09
N ALA A 54 -10.15 3.69 0.86
CA ALA A 54 -9.46 2.57 0.22
C ALA A 54 -8.13 2.24 0.92
N LEU A 55 -7.39 3.27 1.36
CA LEU A 55 -6.14 3.11 2.10
C LEU A 55 -6.37 2.43 3.45
N ILE A 56 -7.40 2.84 4.19
CA ILE A 56 -7.76 2.24 5.48
C ILE A 56 -8.18 0.77 5.29
N ALA A 57 -9.01 0.48 4.28
CA ALA A 57 -9.40 -0.90 3.97
C ALA A 57 -8.18 -1.77 3.64
N ASN A 58 -7.22 -1.26 2.86
CA ASN A 58 -5.98 -1.96 2.56
C ASN A 58 -5.17 -2.26 3.84
N LEU A 59 -5.03 -1.28 4.74
CA LEU A 59 -4.31 -1.47 6.00
C LEU A 59 -4.97 -2.54 6.88
N VAL A 60 -6.31 -2.51 6.99
CA VAL A 60 -7.07 -3.52 7.75
C VAL A 60 -6.87 -4.92 7.16
N LEU A 61 -6.90 -5.05 5.83
CA LEU A 61 -6.69 -6.34 5.17
C LEU A 61 -5.25 -6.86 5.38
N ILE A 62 -4.24 -6.00 5.30
CA ILE A 62 -2.84 -6.38 5.57
C ILE A 62 -2.71 -6.93 7.00
N VAL A 63 -3.21 -6.19 7.99
CA VAL A 63 -3.16 -6.61 9.40
C VAL A 63 -3.98 -7.89 9.64
N GLY A 64 -5.15 -8.01 9.01
CA GLY A 64 -6.00 -9.19 9.11
C GLY A 64 -5.34 -10.45 8.54
N ILE A 65 -4.73 -10.35 7.36
CA ILE A 65 -4.03 -11.49 6.73
C ILE A 65 -2.77 -11.85 7.51
N MET A 66 -2.01 -10.87 8.00
CA MET A 66 -0.85 -11.13 8.87
C MET A 66 -1.23 -11.84 10.16
N SER A 67 -2.39 -11.50 10.75
CA SER A 67 -2.88 -12.15 11.98
C SER A 67 -3.31 -13.60 11.74
N LEU A 68 -3.68 -13.96 10.50
CA LEU A 68 -4.10 -15.31 10.13
C LEU A 68 -2.92 -16.24 9.83
N LEU A 69 -1.74 -15.71 9.50
CA LEU A 69 -0.56 -16.48 9.10
C LEU A 69 0.37 -16.76 10.30
N PRO A 70 0.36 -17.98 10.88
CA PRO A 70 1.26 -18.34 11.97
C PRO A 70 2.70 -18.39 11.45
N GLY A 71 3.49 -17.37 11.77
CA GLY A 71 4.87 -17.20 11.30
C GLY A 71 5.18 -15.79 10.77
N ALA A 72 4.16 -15.00 10.46
CA ALA A 72 4.32 -13.57 10.19
C ALA A 72 4.48 -12.81 11.51
N THR A 73 5.71 -12.74 12.03
CA THR A 73 5.99 -11.95 13.23
C THR A 73 6.10 -10.47 12.89
N LEU A 74 5.46 -9.62 13.70
CA LEU A 74 5.57 -8.17 13.60
C LEU A 74 6.95 -7.73 14.11
N SER A 75 7.96 -7.97 13.27
CA SER A 75 9.34 -7.56 13.47
C SER A 75 9.60 -6.22 12.79
N MET A 76 10.69 -5.54 13.17
CA MET A 76 11.08 -4.27 12.54
C MET A 76 11.19 -4.36 11.00
N PRO A 77 11.75 -5.43 10.40
CA PRO A 77 11.70 -5.64 8.95
C PRO A 77 10.28 -5.82 8.40
N GLY A 78 9.39 -6.50 9.14
CA GLY A 78 7.99 -6.63 8.74
C GLY A 78 7.27 -5.28 8.71
N ILE A 79 7.52 -4.43 9.70
CA ILE A 79 6.98 -3.05 9.74
C ILE A 79 7.48 -2.24 8.55
N ALA A 80 8.77 -2.36 8.18
CA ALA A 80 9.29 -1.70 6.99
C ALA A 80 8.57 -2.15 5.70
N GLY A 81 8.18 -3.42 5.61
CA GLY A 81 7.37 -3.92 4.48
C GLY A 81 5.94 -3.37 4.46
N ILE A 82 5.34 -3.15 5.65
CA ILE A 82 4.05 -2.47 5.77
C ILE A 82 4.18 -1.01 5.30
N VAL A 83 5.20 -0.27 5.74
CA VAL A 83 5.45 1.11 5.29
C VAL A 83 5.62 1.18 3.78
N LEU A 84 6.43 0.29 3.20
CA LEU A 84 6.63 0.24 1.76
C LEU A 84 5.30 0.01 1.01
N THR A 85 4.50 -0.93 1.50
CA THR A 85 3.18 -1.20 0.92
C THR A 85 2.27 0.02 0.99
N LEU A 86 2.26 0.71 2.13
CA LEU A 86 1.45 1.91 2.32
C LEU A 86 1.87 3.02 1.36
N ALA A 87 3.18 3.23 1.16
CA ALA A 87 3.68 4.20 0.20
C ALA A 87 3.19 3.90 -1.22
N VAL A 88 3.31 2.65 -1.68
CA VAL A 88 2.82 2.23 -3.00
C VAL A 88 1.30 2.40 -3.13
N ALA A 89 0.53 2.12 -2.08
CA ALA A 89 -0.91 2.30 -2.08
C ALA A 89 -1.33 3.78 -2.15
N VAL A 90 -0.62 4.67 -1.46
CA VAL A 90 -0.86 6.12 -1.54
C VAL A 90 -0.50 6.65 -2.93
N ASP A 91 0.65 6.27 -3.48
CA ASP A 91 1.08 6.67 -4.83
C ASP A 91 0.08 6.25 -5.91
N ALA A 92 -0.43 5.02 -5.84
CA ALA A 92 -1.46 4.54 -6.77
C ALA A 92 -2.72 5.42 -6.73
N ASN A 93 -3.14 5.84 -5.54
CA ASN A 93 -4.30 6.72 -5.40
C ASN A 93 -4.04 8.13 -5.93
N VAL A 94 -2.84 8.69 -5.70
CA VAL A 94 -2.43 10.01 -6.23
C VAL A 94 -2.37 9.97 -7.76
N LEU A 95 -1.78 8.92 -8.33
CA LEU A 95 -1.63 8.77 -9.77
C LEU A 95 -2.97 8.76 -10.51
N ILE A 96 -3.96 8.04 -9.96
CA ILE A 96 -5.33 8.04 -10.50
C ILE A 96 -5.91 9.46 -10.47
N ASN A 97 -5.78 10.17 -9.35
CA ASN A 97 -6.35 11.51 -9.19
C ASN A 97 -5.73 12.52 -10.15
N GLU A 98 -4.40 12.49 -10.29
CA GLU A 98 -3.71 13.34 -11.25
C GLU A 98 -4.08 12.99 -12.69
N ARG A 99 -4.16 11.70 -13.04
CA ARG A 99 -4.54 11.31 -14.39
C ARG A 99 -5.96 11.78 -14.74
N ILE A 100 -6.91 11.66 -13.81
CA ILE A 100 -8.27 12.19 -14.02
C ILE A 100 -8.25 13.71 -14.20
N LYS A 101 -7.44 14.43 -13.41
CA LYS A 101 -7.29 15.89 -13.52
C LYS A 101 -6.68 16.32 -14.85
N GLU A 102 -5.68 15.59 -15.33
CA GLU A 102 -5.06 15.78 -16.64
C GLU A 102 -6.08 15.60 -17.76
N GLU A 103 -6.88 14.53 -17.71
CA GLU A 103 -7.90 14.25 -18.71
C GLU A 103 -9.03 15.29 -18.72
N LEU A 104 -9.39 15.86 -17.57
CA LEU A 104 -10.31 17.00 -17.47
C LEU A 104 -9.72 18.27 -18.08
N SER A 105 -8.43 18.53 -17.82
CA SER A 105 -7.72 19.68 -18.39
C SER A 105 -7.63 19.59 -19.91
N ASN A 106 -7.56 18.38 -20.46
CA ASN A 106 -7.62 18.11 -21.90
C ASN A 106 -9.02 18.28 -22.51
N GLY A 107 -10.00 18.76 -21.74
CA GLY A 107 -11.34 19.11 -22.22
C GLY A 107 -12.31 17.93 -22.32
N ARG A 108 -11.95 16.74 -21.79
CA ARG A 108 -12.86 15.59 -21.77
C ARG A 108 -14.00 15.82 -20.77
N SER A 109 -15.16 15.22 -21.07
CA SER A 109 -16.29 15.24 -20.15
C SER A 109 -15.94 14.53 -18.84
N VAL A 110 -16.56 14.95 -17.74
CA VAL A 110 -16.30 14.42 -16.39
C VAL A 110 -16.34 12.89 -16.31
N GLN A 111 -17.33 12.25 -16.95
CA GLN A 111 -17.43 10.78 -16.96
C GLN A 111 -16.37 10.13 -17.83
N GLN A 112 -16.01 10.74 -18.96
CA GLN A 112 -14.98 10.21 -19.84
C GLN A 112 -13.59 10.37 -19.25
N ALA A 113 -13.29 11.51 -18.59
CA ALA A 113 -12.03 11.74 -17.91
C ALA A 113 -11.81 10.76 -16.74
N ILE A 114 -12.88 10.38 -16.04
CA ILE A 114 -12.83 9.33 -15.02
C ILE A 114 -12.50 7.98 -15.67
N ASN A 115 -13.27 7.56 -16.67
CA ASN A 115 -13.06 6.26 -17.32
C ASN A 115 -11.65 6.13 -17.90
N GLU A 116 -11.18 7.15 -18.61
CA GLU A 116 -9.88 7.13 -19.26
C GLU A 116 -8.74 7.35 -18.27
N GLY A 117 -9.00 8.13 -17.21
CA GLY A 117 -8.08 8.25 -16.09
C GLY A 117 -7.82 6.92 -15.41
N TYR A 118 -8.88 6.14 -15.16
CA TYR A 118 -8.75 4.79 -14.61
C TYR A 118 -8.08 3.83 -15.59
N ALA A 119 -8.47 3.81 -16.86
CA ALA A 119 -7.87 2.92 -17.85
C ALA A 119 -6.37 3.20 -18.04
N GLY A 120 -5.98 4.48 -18.09
CA GLY A 120 -4.59 4.90 -18.24
C GLY A 120 -3.74 4.67 -16.97
N ALA A 121 -4.27 5.04 -15.81
CA ALA A 121 -3.55 4.86 -14.54
C ALA A 121 -3.42 3.36 -14.16
N PHE A 122 -4.38 2.53 -14.57
CA PHE A 122 -4.38 1.11 -14.28
C PHE A 122 -3.12 0.41 -14.79
N SER A 123 -2.68 0.69 -16.03
CA SER A 123 -1.47 0.07 -16.59
C SER A 123 -0.25 0.37 -15.72
N SER A 124 -0.06 1.64 -15.36
CA SER A 124 1.06 2.07 -14.51
C SER A 124 1.00 1.47 -13.10
N ILE A 125 -0.19 1.37 -12.50
CA ILE A 125 -0.36 0.73 -11.19
C ILE A 125 -0.05 -0.76 -11.29
N PHE A 126 -0.52 -1.43 -12.34
CA PHE A 126 -0.28 -2.84 -12.56
C PHE A 126 1.22 -3.13 -12.72
N ASP A 127 1.91 -2.34 -13.55
CA ASP A 127 3.36 -2.45 -13.76
C ASP A 127 4.15 -2.21 -12.47
N ALA A 128 3.76 -1.21 -11.67
CA ALA A 128 4.39 -0.92 -10.38
C ALA A 128 4.19 -2.08 -9.38
N ASN A 129 3.01 -2.69 -9.33
CA ASN A 129 2.75 -3.82 -8.45
C ASN A 129 3.47 -5.09 -8.92
N ILE A 130 3.49 -5.38 -10.22
CA ILE A 130 4.22 -6.53 -10.79
C ILE A 130 5.72 -6.42 -10.49
N THR A 131 6.32 -5.26 -10.77
CA THR A 131 7.75 -5.06 -10.52
C THR A 131 8.09 -5.21 -9.05
N THR A 132 7.20 -4.76 -8.14
CA THR A 132 7.35 -4.98 -6.70
C THR A 132 7.19 -6.45 -6.34
N LEU A 133 6.22 -7.16 -6.92
CA LEU A 133 5.98 -8.58 -6.68
C LEU A 133 7.20 -9.42 -7.09
N ILE A 134 7.79 -9.14 -8.26
CA ILE A 134 9.01 -9.82 -8.73
C ILE A 134 10.16 -9.63 -7.73
N LYS A 135 10.38 -8.40 -7.25
CA LYS A 135 11.41 -8.10 -6.23
C LYS A 135 11.15 -8.88 -4.96
N VAL A 136 9.91 -8.91 -4.48
CA VAL A 136 9.52 -9.63 -3.27
C VAL A 136 9.76 -11.14 -3.41
N ILE A 137 9.41 -11.73 -4.55
CA ILE A 137 9.64 -13.16 -4.82
C ILE A 137 11.13 -13.49 -4.75
N ILE A 138 11.97 -12.66 -5.38
CA ILE A 138 13.44 -12.83 -5.34
C ILE A 138 13.96 -12.68 -3.91
N LEU A 139 13.51 -11.65 -3.18
CA LEU A 139 13.89 -11.43 -1.78
C LEU A 139 13.46 -12.57 -0.87
N TYR A 140 12.31 -13.19 -1.11
CA TYR A 140 11.84 -14.34 -0.35
C TYR A 140 12.65 -15.61 -0.64
N ALA A 141 12.98 -15.85 -1.92
CA ALA A 141 13.73 -17.02 -2.36
C ALA A 141 15.20 -17.00 -1.92
N VAL A 142 15.85 -15.84 -2.03
CA VAL A 142 17.30 -15.67 -1.76
C VAL A 142 17.57 -15.14 -0.36
N GLY A 143 16.65 -14.35 0.21
CA GLY A 143 16.84 -13.69 1.49
C GLY A 143 16.86 -14.66 2.68
N THR A 144 17.53 -14.27 3.75
CA THR A 144 17.60 -15.00 5.02
C THR A 144 17.16 -14.10 6.18
N GLY A 145 16.70 -14.72 7.27
CA GLY A 145 16.31 -14.04 8.51
C GLY A 145 15.35 -12.86 8.31
N ALA A 146 15.86 -11.64 8.51
CA ALA A 146 15.12 -10.38 8.41
C ALA A 146 14.52 -10.11 7.01
N ILE A 147 15.22 -10.51 5.94
CA ILE A 147 14.78 -10.25 4.56
C ILE A 147 13.53 -11.05 4.23
N LYS A 148 13.41 -12.28 4.75
CA LYS A 148 12.19 -13.08 4.59
C LYS A 148 10.99 -12.45 5.28
N GLY A 149 11.16 -11.93 6.49
CA GLY A 149 10.09 -11.21 7.20
C GLY A 149 9.58 -10.01 6.40
N PHE A 150 10.50 -9.18 5.89
CA PHE A 150 10.16 -8.06 5.02
C PHE A 150 9.48 -8.49 3.71
N ALA A 151 9.97 -9.55 3.08
CA ALA A 151 9.41 -10.06 1.82
C ALA A 151 7.98 -10.59 2.01
N ILE A 152 7.70 -11.32 3.10
CA ILE A 152 6.36 -11.83 3.39
C ILE A 152 5.37 -10.68 3.58
N THR A 153 5.71 -9.69 4.42
CA THR A 153 4.81 -8.56 4.68
C THR A 153 4.57 -7.71 3.43
N THR A 154 5.62 -7.48 2.64
CA THR A 154 5.49 -6.71 1.39
C THR A 154 4.71 -7.48 0.33
N GLY A 155 4.87 -8.81 0.26
CA GLY A 155 4.15 -9.66 -0.70
C GLY A 155 2.66 -9.70 -0.43
N ILE A 156 2.28 -9.90 0.85
CA ILE A 156 0.87 -9.78 1.29
C ILE A 156 0.36 -8.38 0.95
N GLY A 157 1.16 -7.36 1.27
CA GLY A 157 0.84 -5.97 1.00
C GLY A 157 0.55 -5.67 -0.46
N VAL A 158 1.43 -6.07 -1.38
CA VAL A 158 1.24 -5.90 -2.83
C VAL A 158 0.02 -6.65 -3.33
N ALA A 159 -0.16 -7.92 -2.92
CA ALA A 159 -1.31 -8.71 -3.35
C ALA A 159 -2.64 -8.07 -2.93
N THR A 160 -2.68 -7.59 -1.68
CA THR A 160 -3.85 -6.91 -1.12
C THR A 160 -4.07 -5.57 -1.79
N SER A 161 -3.02 -4.75 -1.91
CA SER A 161 -3.06 -3.43 -2.57
C SER A 161 -3.55 -3.53 -4.00
N MET A 162 -3.04 -4.50 -4.77
CA MET A 162 -3.48 -4.76 -6.13
C MET A 162 -4.97 -5.11 -6.17
N PHE A 163 -5.49 -5.95 -5.26
CA PHE A 163 -6.92 -6.22 -5.19
C PHE A 163 -7.74 -4.96 -4.84
N THR A 164 -7.34 -4.19 -3.82
CA THR A 164 -8.03 -2.97 -3.41
C THR A 164 -7.97 -1.86 -4.47
N ALA A 165 -6.87 -1.74 -5.21
CA ALA A 165 -6.69 -0.76 -6.27
C ALA A 165 -7.42 -1.14 -7.57
N ILE A 166 -7.64 -2.44 -7.84
CA ILE A 166 -8.37 -2.90 -9.03
C ILE A 166 -9.88 -2.90 -8.78
N VAL A 167 -10.30 -3.40 -7.62
CA VAL A 167 -11.73 -3.61 -7.30
C VAL A 167 -12.29 -2.44 -6.50
N GLY A 168 -11.56 -1.96 -5.49
CA GLY A 168 -12.04 -0.95 -4.54
C GLY A 168 -12.23 0.43 -5.17
N THR A 169 -11.21 0.96 -5.85
CA THR A 169 -11.33 2.28 -6.51
C THR A 169 -12.35 2.25 -7.64
N ARG A 170 -12.37 1.18 -8.46
CA ARG A 170 -13.35 1.01 -9.54
C ARG A 170 -14.78 0.92 -9.00
N ALA A 171 -14.99 0.23 -7.88
CA ALA A 171 -16.30 0.16 -7.21
C ALA A 171 -16.74 1.51 -6.65
N ILE A 172 -15.84 2.25 -5.97
CA ILE A 172 -16.21 3.53 -5.36
C ILE A 172 -16.48 4.60 -6.42
N VAL A 173 -15.75 4.59 -7.53
CA VAL A 173 -15.99 5.52 -8.63
C VAL A 173 -17.26 5.20 -9.38
N ASN A 174 -17.55 3.94 -9.63
CA ASN A 174 -18.82 3.54 -10.21
C ASN A 174 -19.99 3.83 -9.25
N LEU A 175 -19.78 3.79 -7.94
CA LEU A 175 -20.77 4.16 -6.93
C LEU A 175 -21.03 5.68 -6.87
N LEU A 176 -19.99 6.51 -7.04
CA LEU A 176 -20.10 7.97 -6.91
C LEU A 176 -20.45 8.69 -8.21
N TYR A 177 -20.01 8.16 -9.36
CA TYR A 177 -20.20 8.76 -10.67
C TYR A 177 -21.05 7.90 -11.62
N GLY A 178 -21.43 6.68 -11.23
CA GLY A 178 -22.45 5.89 -11.89
C GLY A 178 -23.78 6.63 -11.90
N GLY A 179 -24.19 7.12 -13.07
CA GLY A 179 -25.50 7.73 -13.27
C GLY A 179 -25.64 9.22 -12.95
N LYS A 180 -24.61 9.94 -12.49
CA LYS A 180 -24.72 11.40 -12.23
C LYS A 180 -23.96 12.25 -13.25
N ARG A 181 -24.70 13.10 -13.99
CA ARG A 181 -24.16 14.20 -14.81
C ARG A 181 -23.64 15.32 -13.92
N VAL A 182 -22.44 15.17 -13.37
CA VAL A 182 -21.81 16.21 -12.55
C VAL A 182 -21.08 17.19 -13.46
N LYS A 183 -21.54 18.45 -13.51
CA LYS A 183 -20.96 19.51 -14.36
C LYS A 183 -19.60 20.06 -13.85
N LYS A 184 -19.23 19.77 -12.60
CA LYS A 184 -17.94 20.16 -12.00
C LYS A 184 -17.45 19.07 -11.05
N LEU A 185 -16.22 18.62 -11.28
CA LEU A 185 -15.45 17.80 -10.35
C LEU A 185 -14.76 18.75 -9.37
N SER A 186 -15.02 18.59 -8.07
CA SER A 186 -14.24 19.27 -7.03
C SER A 186 -13.00 18.43 -6.74
N ILE A 187 -12.08 18.42 -7.70
CA ILE A 187 -10.70 17.95 -7.55
C ILE A 187 -9.85 19.21 -7.37
#